data_AF-W8BRB2-F1
#
_entry.id   AF-W8BRB2-F1
#
_cell.length_a   1.000
_cell.length_b   1.000
_cell.length_c   1.000
_cell.angle_alpha   90.00
_cell.angle_beta   90.00
_cell.angle_gamma   90.00
#
_symmetry.space_group_name_H-M   'P 1'
#
loop_
_entity.id
_entity.type
_entity.pdbx_description
1 polymer ?
#
loop_
_entity_poly.entity_id
_entity_poly.type
_entity_poly.pdbx_seq_one_letter_code
_entity_poly.pdbx_strand_id
1 'polypeptide(L)'
;LFLIFFISLLKILYVPDVILRKEEKEQYIYLHTINAEKDTVNLIYKMTQELEILDEEFRCYMRVARSLESTLKRPKDREFCTQLLKNCERLNSSDNVMIKMNTNVFMRYLLKVINWTSVHQPLQLYDKWYQGSKTEVKMWLQDNKSYMAVKEMPNGSLAIYCAVSNSPEAGWQDGALKVMRDSKGPEVEEI
;
A
#
# COMPACT_ATOMS: atom_id res chain seq x y z
N LEU A 1 -5.18 43.79 15.98
CA LEU A 1 -5.57 42.42 16.32
C LEU A 1 -5.01 41.88 17.65
N PHE A 2 -3.95 42.46 18.24
CA PHE A 2 -3.48 42.07 19.58
C PHE A 2 -4.27 42.71 20.76
N LEU A 3 -5.06 43.75 20.51
CA LEU A 3 -5.85 44.45 21.54
C LEU A 3 -7.25 43.84 21.83
N ILE A 4 -7.78 42.98 20.96
CA ILE A 4 -9.12 42.38 21.14
C ILE A 4 -9.06 41.18 22.11
N PHE A 5 -7.90 40.50 22.19
CA PHE A 5 -7.67 39.47 23.19
C PHE A 5 -7.43 40.03 24.61
N PHE A 6 -6.88 41.25 24.73
CA PHE A 6 -6.67 41.89 26.03
C PHE A 6 -7.98 42.40 26.67
N ILE A 7 -8.94 42.84 25.86
CA ILE A 7 -10.26 43.31 26.35
C ILE A 7 -11.15 42.14 26.78
N SER A 8 -10.96 40.94 26.21
CA SER A 8 -11.70 39.74 26.64
C SER A 8 -11.16 39.15 27.94
N LEU A 9 -9.87 39.33 28.24
CA LEU A 9 -9.30 38.97 29.56
C LEU A 9 -9.67 39.98 30.65
N LEU A 10 -9.85 41.26 30.32
CA LEU A 10 -10.25 42.28 31.30
C LEU A 10 -11.72 42.21 31.71
N LYS A 11 -12.58 41.53 30.92
CA LYS A 11 -14.00 41.31 31.28
C LYS A 11 -14.22 40.21 32.33
N ILE A 12 -13.19 39.44 32.67
CA ILE A 12 -13.23 38.50 33.81
C ILE A 12 -12.91 39.22 35.14
N LEU A 13 -12.44 40.48 35.08
CA LEU A 13 -12.08 41.27 36.26
C LEU A 13 -13.12 42.34 36.67
N TYR A 14 -14.36 42.24 36.20
CA TYR A 14 -15.45 43.09 36.69
C TYR A 14 -16.67 42.25 37.08
N VAL A 15 -16.53 41.55 38.21
CA VAL A 15 -17.65 41.17 39.06
C VAL A 15 -17.86 42.36 40.01
N PRO A 16 -19.07 42.93 40.13
CA PRO A 16 -19.31 44.00 41.09
C PRO A 16 -18.93 43.49 42.48
N ASP A 17 -18.30 44.34 43.29
CA ASP A 17 -17.80 44.02 44.65
C ASP A 17 -18.81 43.21 45.46
N VAL A 18 -18.67 41.88 45.40
CA VAL A 18 -19.14 40.99 46.45
C VAL A 18 -17.92 40.77 47.31
N ILE A 19 -17.90 41.43 48.47
CA ILE A 19 -16.88 41.25 49.50
C ILE A 19 -17.08 39.84 50.06
N LEU A 20 -16.57 38.83 49.35
CA LEU A 20 -16.46 37.47 49.85
C LEU A 20 -15.32 37.41 50.85
N ARG A 21 -15.57 36.84 52.03
CA ARG A 21 -14.55 36.60 53.05
C ARG A 21 -13.46 35.70 52.46
N LYS A 22 -12.24 35.78 52.99
CA LYS A 22 -11.04 35.09 52.47
C LYS A 22 -11.28 33.60 52.18
N GLU A 23 -12.09 32.93 53.01
CA GLU A 23 -12.49 31.52 52.90
C GLU A 23 -13.44 31.24 51.72
N GLU A 24 -14.34 32.16 51.37
CA GLU A 24 -15.31 31.99 50.27
C GLU A 24 -14.65 32.14 48.89
N LYS A 25 -13.55 32.92 48.79
CA LYS A 25 -12.73 33.02 47.58
C LYS A 25 -11.95 31.72 47.30
N GLU A 26 -11.40 31.10 48.34
CA GLU A 26 -10.73 29.80 48.21
C GLU A 26 -11.70 28.72 47.75
N GLN A 27 -12.93 28.73 48.28
CA GLN A 27 -13.98 27.80 47.90
C GLN A 27 -14.45 27.98 46.44
N TYR A 28 -14.55 29.23 45.97
CA TYR A 28 -14.89 29.53 44.56
C TYR A 28 -13.80 29.08 43.59
N ILE A 29 -12.52 29.35 43.90
CA ILE A 29 -11.38 28.89 43.10
C ILE A 29 -11.35 27.36 43.07
N TYR A 30 -11.55 26.70 44.22
CA TYR A 30 -11.59 25.25 44.31
C TYR A 30 -12.73 24.63 43.48
N LEU A 31 -13.94 25.20 43.56
CA LEU A 31 -15.09 24.75 42.76
C LEU A 31 -14.87 24.93 41.26
N HIS A 32 -14.28 26.04 40.82
CA HIS A 32 -13.97 26.26 39.41
C HIS A 32 -12.89 25.30 38.89
N THR A 33 -11.87 25.02 39.69
CA THR A 33 -10.83 24.03 39.37
C THR A 33 -11.44 22.63 39.26
N ILE A 34 -12.29 22.21 40.21
CA ILE A 34 -13.00 20.92 40.16
C ILE A 34 -13.88 20.82 38.90
N ASN A 35 -14.59 21.88 38.55
CA ASN A 35 -15.45 21.85 37.36
C ASN A 35 -14.63 21.77 36.06
N ALA A 36 -13.50 22.48 35.97
CA ALA A 36 -12.58 22.35 34.84
C ALA A 36 -11.93 20.95 34.76
N GLU A 37 -11.63 20.33 35.90
CA GLU A 37 -11.17 18.93 35.96
C GLU A 37 -12.26 17.95 35.50
N LYS A 38 -13.52 18.16 35.88
CA LYS A 38 -14.65 17.34 35.39
C LYS A 38 -14.84 17.46 33.88
N ASP A 39 -14.71 18.66 33.32
CA ASP A 39 -14.86 18.88 31.89
C ASP A 39 -13.73 18.23 31.08
N THR A 40 -12.50 18.29 31.59
CA THR A 40 -11.36 17.60 30.96
C THR A 40 -11.49 16.08 31.04
N VAL A 41 -11.93 15.52 32.18
CA VAL A 41 -12.21 14.07 32.32
C VAL A 41 -13.32 13.63 31.37
N ASN A 42 -14.40 14.39 31.24
CA ASN A 42 -15.48 14.09 30.30
C ASN A 42 -15.01 14.13 28.83
N LEU A 43 -14.14 15.07 28.47
CA LEU A 43 -13.58 15.14 27.13
C LEU A 43 -12.68 13.93 26.84
N ILE A 44 -11.81 13.57 27.77
CA ILE A 44 -10.94 12.38 27.67
C ILE A 44 -11.81 11.13 27.50
N TYR A 45 -12.85 10.97 28.32
CA TYR A 45 -13.77 9.84 28.22
C TYR A 45 -14.42 9.73 26.84
N LYS A 46 -14.92 10.85 26.28
CA LYS A 46 -15.48 10.89 24.93
C LYS A 46 -14.47 10.52 23.85
N MET A 47 -13.25 11.06 23.93
CA MET A 47 -12.19 10.75 22.97
C MET A 47 -11.78 9.27 23.03
N THR A 48 -11.67 8.70 24.23
CA THR A 48 -11.37 7.29 24.41
C THR A 48 -12.48 6.40 23.85
N GLN A 49 -13.74 6.75 24.12
CA GLN A 49 -14.89 6.04 23.56
C GLN A 49 -14.90 6.09 22.03
N GLU A 50 -14.58 7.23 21.43
CA GLU A 50 -14.51 7.37 19.97
C GLU A 50 -13.41 6.50 19.36
N LEU A 51 -12.24 6.43 19.99
CA LEU A 51 -11.14 5.54 19.58
C LEU A 51 -11.57 4.06 19.62
N GLU A 52 -12.24 3.64 20.70
CA GLU A 52 -12.73 2.26 20.84
C GLU A 52 -13.73 1.86 19.75
N ILE A 53 -14.66 2.77 19.40
CA ILE A 53 -15.63 2.54 18.33
C ILE A 53 -14.91 2.36 17.00
N LEU A 54 -13.98 3.26 16.67
CA LEU A 54 -13.21 3.20 15.43
C LEU A 54 -12.40 1.90 15.33
N ASP A 55 -11.84 1.42 16.45
CA ASP A 55 -11.11 0.15 16.51
C ASP A 55 -12.01 -1.07 16.32
N GLU A 56 -13.24 -1.06 16.86
CA GLU A 56 -14.19 -2.14 16.60
C GLU A 56 -14.64 -2.17 15.13
N GLU A 57 -14.93 -1.01 14.55
CA GLU A 57 -15.25 -0.90 13.11
C GLU A 57 -14.11 -1.44 12.25
N PHE A 58 -12.87 -1.04 12.54
CA PHE A 58 -11.69 -1.50 11.82
C PHE A 58 -11.55 -3.02 11.91
N ARG A 59 -11.72 -3.61 13.10
CA ARG A 59 -11.69 -5.06 13.31
C ARG A 59 -12.79 -5.79 12.54
N CYS A 60 -13.98 -5.20 12.43
CA CYS A 60 -15.04 -5.72 11.57
C CYS A 60 -14.63 -5.73 10.10
N TYR A 61 -14.09 -4.62 9.59
CA TYR A 61 -13.62 -4.55 8.20
C TYR A 61 -12.49 -5.55 7.93
N MET A 62 -11.54 -5.71 8.86
CA MET A 62 -10.45 -6.68 8.72
C MET A 62 -10.95 -8.12 8.62
N ARG A 63 -11.93 -8.52 9.43
CA ARG A 63 -12.53 -9.88 9.35
C ARG A 63 -13.12 -10.14 7.96
N VAL A 64 -13.87 -9.18 7.42
CA VAL A 64 -14.45 -9.28 6.08
C VAL A 64 -13.35 -9.28 5.00
N ALA A 65 -12.36 -8.40 5.12
CA ALA A 65 -11.28 -8.29 4.15
C ALA A 65 -10.46 -9.59 4.05
N ARG A 66 -10.14 -10.24 5.17
CA ARG A 66 -9.43 -11.53 5.19
C ARG A 66 -10.25 -12.66 4.55
N SER A 67 -11.57 -12.65 4.75
CA SER A 67 -12.45 -13.60 4.07
C SER A 67 -12.42 -13.39 2.55
N LEU A 68 -12.55 -12.14 2.08
CA LEU A 68 -12.49 -11.81 0.65
C LEU A 68 -11.09 -12.02 0.04
N GLU A 69 -10.02 -11.81 0.78
CA GLU A 69 -8.66 -12.08 0.33
C GLU A 69 -8.49 -13.55 -0.08
N SER A 70 -9.10 -14.47 0.67
CA SER A 70 -9.02 -15.92 0.42
C SER A 70 -9.72 -16.36 -0.88
N THR A 71 -10.64 -15.54 -1.42
CA THR A 71 -11.37 -15.86 -2.66
C THR A 71 -10.60 -15.45 -3.92
N LEU A 72 -9.57 -14.62 -3.79
CA LEU A 72 -8.69 -14.24 -4.89
C LEU A 72 -7.89 -15.45 -5.36
N LYS A 73 -7.99 -15.77 -6.66
CA LYS A 73 -7.37 -16.94 -7.30
C LYS A 73 -5.90 -16.71 -7.59
N ARG A 74 -5.52 -15.51 -8.03
CA ARG A 74 -4.12 -15.17 -8.35
C ARG A 74 -3.29 -15.02 -7.06
N PRO A 75 -2.20 -15.80 -6.90
CA PRO A 75 -1.30 -15.69 -5.75
C PRO A 75 -0.73 -14.29 -5.52
N LYS A 76 -0.38 -13.58 -6.60
CA LYS A 76 0.19 -12.23 -6.50
C LYS A 76 -0.84 -11.20 -6.01
N ASP A 77 -2.11 -11.36 -6.39
CA ASP A 77 -3.18 -10.48 -5.93
C ASP A 77 -3.46 -10.72 -4.43
N ARG A 78 -3.39 -11.98 -3.98
CA ARG A 78 -3.43 -12.31 -2.55
C ARG A 78 -2.29 -11.64 -1.81
N GLU A 79 -1.04 -11.79 -2.26
CA GLU A 79 0.14 -11.18 -1.63
C GLU A 79 0.01 -9.65 -1.53
N PHE A 80 -0.41 -8.99 -2.62
CA PHE A 80 -0.64 -7.55 -2.63
C PHE A 80 -1.73 -7.14 -1.64
N CYS A 81 -2.85 -7.87 -1.63
CA CYS A 81 -3.94 -7.64 -0.68
C CYS A 81 -3.48 -7.85 0.76
N THR A 82 -2.71 -8.92 1.05
CA THR A 82 -2.13 -9.18 2.38
C THR A 82 -1.31 -8.00 2.85
N GLN A 83 -0.44 -7.47 1.98
CA GLN A 83 0.45 -6.37 2.30
C GLN A 83 -0.32 -5.07 2.55
N LEU A 84 -1.35 -4.80 1.74
CA LEU A 84 -2.19 -3.62 1.90
C LEU A 84 -2.95 -3.66 3.23
N LEU A 85 -3.51 -4.82 3.60
CA LEU A 85 -4.19 -5.01 4.88
C LEU A 85 -3.23 -4.86 6.08
N LYS A 86 -1.99 -5.36 5.98
CA LYS A 86 -0.95 -5.12 6.99
C LYS A 86 -0.63 -3.63 7.14
N ASN A 87 -0.59 -2.89 6.04
CA ASN A 87 -0.36 -1.45 6.09
C ASN A 87 -1.51 -0.71 6.79
N CYS A 88 -2.76 -1.09 6.50
CA CYS A 88 -3.94 -0.55 7.19
C CYS A 88 -3.91 -0.86 8.68
N GLU A 89 -3.55 -2.08 9.07
CA GLU A 89 -3.41 -2.48 10.47
C GLU A 89 -2.37 -1.62 11.21
N ARG A 90 -1.20 -1.41 10.60
CA ARG A 90 -0.16 -0.52 11.14
C ARG A 90 -0.64 0.92 11.29
N LEU A 91 -1.40 1.45 10.33
CA LEU A 91 -1.97 2.80 10.43
C LEU A 91 -2.99 2.89 11.56
N ASN A 92 -3.83 1.86 11.71
CA ASN A 92 -4.86 1.81 12.74
C ASN A 92 -4.25 1.65 14.16
N SER A 93 -3.03 1.13 14.30
CA SER A 93 -2.32 1.08 15.59
C SER A 93 -1.94 2.45 16.17
N SER A 94 -2.16 3.54 15.44
CA SER A 94 -1.94 4.90 15.96
C SER A 94 -3.06 5.31 16.92
N ASP A 95 -2.70 6.03 18.00
CA ASP A 95 -3.67 6.65 18.93
C ASP A 95 -4.33 7.92 18.37
N ASN A 96 -3.95 8.34 17.16
CA ASN A 96 -4.52 9.52 16.53
C ASN A 96 -5.90 9.21 15.93
N VAL A 97 -6.95 9.82 16.51
CA VAL A 97 -8.35 9.69 16.08
C VAL A 97 -8.52 9.90 14.57
N MET A 98 -7.90 10.95 14.01
CA MET A 98 -8.02 11.27 12.58
C MET A 98 -7.40 10.19 11.70
N ILE A 99 -6.30 9.57 12.13
CA ILE A 99 -5.67 8.46 11.40
C ILE A 99 -6.59 7.24 11.40
N LYS A 100 -7.21 6.90 12.54
CA LYS A 100 -8.18 5.79 12.62
C LYS A 100 -9.42 6.06 11.75
N MET A 101 -9.99 7.26 11.82
CA MET A 101 -11.12 7.66 10.97
C MET A 101 -10.79 7.52 9.48
N ASN A 102 -9.66 8.07 9.04
CA ASN A 102 -9.22 7.99 7.65
C ASN A 102 -8.95 6.54 7.22
N THR A 103 -8.38 5.74 8.12
CA THR A 103 -8.14 4.32 7.88
C THR A 103 -9.47 3.57 7.70
N ASN A 104 -10.50 3.84 8.51
CA ASN A 104 -11.83 3.25 8.35
C ASN A 104 -12.52 3.66 7.04
N VAL A 105 -12.40 4.93 6.64
CA VAL A 105 -12.89 5.41 5.33
C VAL A 105 -12.23 4.63 4.20
N PHE A 106 -10.91 4.49 4.25
CA PHE A 106 -10.16 3.75 3.25
C PHE A 106 -10.53 2.26 3.24
N MET A 107 -10.67 1.63 4.41
CA MET A 107 -11.06 0.22 4.52
C MET A 107 -12.39 -0.07 3.84
N ARG A 108 -13.39 0.81 3.99
CA ARG A 108 -14.67 0.66 3.27
C ARG A 108 -14.51 0.69 1.76
N TYR A 109 -13.66 1.59 1.24
CA TYR A 109 -13.34 1.62 -0.18
C TYR A 109 -12.61 0.34 -0.61
N LEU A 110 -11.59 -0.06 0.14
CA LEU A 110 -10.80 -1.25 -0.13
C LEU A 110 -11.67 -2.51 -0.18
N LEU A 111 -12.61 -2.68 0.76
CA LEU A 111 -13.55 -3.80 0.76
C LEU A 111 -14.37 -3.88 -0.53
N LYS A 112 -14.82 -2.74 -1.08
CA LYS A 112 -15.52 -2.71 -2.37
C LYS A 112 -14.61 -3.17 -3.50
N VAL A 113 -13.36 -2.73 -3.50
CA VAL A 113 -12.36 -3.14 -4.52
C VAL A 113 -12.07 -4.63 -4.42
N ILE A 114 -11.77 -5.17 -3.23
CA ILE A 114 -11.47 -6.61 -3.06
C ILE A 114 -12.69 -7.44 -3.46
N ASN A 115 -13.90 -7.05 -3.04
CA ASN A 115 -15.13 -7.74 -3.42
C ASN A 115 -15.34 -7.74 -4.94
N TRP A 116 -15.20 -6.57 -5.58
CA TRP A 116 -15.33 -6.48 -7.03
C TRP A 116 -14.30 -7.36 -7.74
N THR A 117 -13.03 -7.29 -7.33
CA THR A 117 -11.95 -8.11 -7.88
C THR A 117 -12.23 -9.59 -7.68
N SER A 118 -12.72 -10.01 -6.51
CA SER A 118 -13.10 -11.40 -6.23
C SER A 118 -14.12 -11.94 -7.23
N VAL A 119 -15.10 -11.12 -7.62
CA VAL A 119 -16.17 -11.51 -8.55
C VAL A 119 -15.71 -11.47 -10.02
N HIS A 120 -14.86 -10.51 -10.40
CA HIS A 120 -14.53 -10.21 -11.80
C HIS A 120 -13.10 -10.64 -12.17
N GLN A 121 -12.65 -11.80 -11.68
CA GLN A 121 -11.29 -12.27 -11.91
C GLN A 121 -11.11 -12.74 -13.36
N PRO A 122 -10.11 -12.24 -14.11
CA PRO A 122 -9.83 -12.68 -15.48
C PRO A 122 -9.10 -14.03 -15.48
N LEU A 123 -9.80 -15.11 -15.10
CA LEU A 123 -9.20 -16.44 -14.92
C LEU A 123 -8.47 -16.95 -16.16
N GLN A 124 -9.03 -16.70 -17.35
CA GLN A 124 -8.41 -17.07 -18.63
C GLN A 124 -7.04 -16.40 -18.84
N LEU A 125 -6.87 -15.17 -18.35
CA LEU A 125 -5.59 -14.46 -18.42
C LEU A 125 -4.59 -15.05 -17.41
N TYR A 126 -5.05 -15.37 -16.20
CA TYR A 126 -4.23 -16.03 -15.19
C TYR A 126 -3.71 -17.38 -15.69
N ASP A 127 -4.57 -18.17 -16.33
CA ASP A 127 -4.17 -19.45 -16.92
C ASP A 127 -3.06 -19.27 -17.96
N LYS A 128 -3.15 -18.26 -18.84
CA LYS A 128 -2.08 -17.92 -19.79
C LYS A 128 -0.76 -17.55 -19.11
N TRP A 129 -0.82 -16.80 -18.01
CA TRP A 129 0.38 -16.40 -17.27
C TRP A 129 1.07 -17.58 -16.56
N TYR A 130 0.29 -18.53 -16.03
CA TYR A 130 0.83 -19.66 -15.24
C TYR A 130 1.11 -20.92 -16.06
N GLN A 131 0.51 -21.08 -17.24
CA GLN A 131 0.82 -22.19 -18.16
C GLN A 131 2.15 -22.00 -18.91
N GLY A 132 2.84 -20.88 -18.68
CA GLY A 132 4.01 -20.45 -19.43
C GLY A 132 3.58 -20.00 -20.82
N SER A 133 3.99 -18.80 -21.22
CA SER A 133 3.85 -18.37 -22.62
C SER A 133 4.56 -19.40 -23.51
N LYS A 134 3.76 -20.24 -24.18
CA LYS A 134 4.24 -21.09 -25.28
C LYS A 134 4.50 -20.26 -26.55
N THR A 135 4.16 -18.98 -26.52
CA THR A 135 4.40 -18.00 -27.58
C THR A 135 5.84 -17.50 -27.51
N GLU A 136 6.78 -18.42 -27.71
CA GLU A 136 8.14 -18.07 -28.12
C GLU A 136 8.18 -18.13 -29.65
N VAL A 137 8.25 -16.97 -30.30
CA VAL A 137 8.46 -16.90 -31.75
C VAL A 137 9.95 -16.87 -32.00
N LYS A 138 10.46 -17.85 -32.76
CA LYS A 138 11.85 -17.91 -33.20
C LYS A 138 11.88 -17.83 -34.71
N MET A 139 12.63 -16.89 -35.26
CA MET A 139 12.81 -16.78 -36.70
C MET A 139 14.23 -16.38 -37.08
N TRP A 140 14.73 -17.01 -38.13
CA TRP A 140 15.84 -16.48 -38.91
C TRP A 140 15.27 -15.43 -39.88
N LEU A 141 15.92 -14.27 -39.97
CA LEU A 141 15.58 -13.27 -40.98
C LEU A 141 16.11 -13.72 -42.34
N GLN A 142 15.49 -13.26 -43.42
CA GLN A 142 15.89 -13.60 -44.80
C GLN A 142 17.24 -12.98 -45.23
N ASP A 143 17.98 -12.38 -44.30
CA ASP A 143 19.29 -11.78 -44.53
C ASP A 143 20.46 -12.75 -44.29
N ASN A 144 20.15 -14.03 -43.99
CA ASN A 144 21.09 -15.12 -43.73
C ASN A 144 22.10 -14.88 -42.57
N LYS A 145 21.90 -13.83 -41.77
CA LYS A 145 22.86 -13.44 -40.73
C LYS A 145 22.21 -13.05 -39.41
N SER A 146 20.90 -12.84 -39.39
CA SER A 146 20.19 -12.35 -38.22
C SER A 146 19.16 -13.34 -37.69
N TYR A 147 19.16 -13.51 -36.38
CA TYR A 147 18.21 -14.32 -35.63
C TYR A 147 17.41 -13.45 -34.67
N MET A 148 16.11 -13.68 -34.59
CA MET A 148 15.21 -13.02 -33.65
C MET A 148 14.40 -14.05 -32.88
N ALA A 149 14.38 -13.91 -31.56
CA ALA A 149 13.45 -14.61 -30.69
C ALA A 149 12.66 -13.62 -29.86
N VAL A 150 11.35 -13.79 -29.82
CA VAL A 150 10.44 -12.99 -28.99
C VAL A 150 9.75 -13.91 -28.02
N LYS A 151 9.83 -13.57 -26.74
CA LYS A 151 9.15 -14.28 -25.66
C LYS A 151 8.29 -13.30 -24.89
N GLU A 152 7.00 -13.55 -24.86
CA GLU A 152 6.09 -12.84 -23.95
C GLU A 152 6.32 -13.30 -22.52
N MET A 153 6.43 -12.37 -21.59
CA MET A 153 6.65 -12.65 -20.17
C MET A 153 5.31 -12.75 -19.43
N PRO A 154 5.24 -13.45 -18.28
CA PRO A 154 3.99 -13.61 -17.51
C PRO A 154 3.34 -12.31 -17.01
N ASN A 155 4.03 -11.17 -17.10
CA ASN A 155 3.51 -9.85 -16.75
C ASN A 155 3.03 -9.05 -17.98
N GLY A 156 3.02 -9.66 -19.18
CA GLY A 156 2.67 -9.01 -20.45
C GLY A 156 3.81 -8.20 -21.09
N SER A 157 4.99 -8.15 -20.48
CA SER A 157 6.18 -7.57 -21.12
C SER A 157 6.72 -8.49 -22.22
N LEU A 158 7.42 -7.94 -23.21
CA LEU A 158 8.07 -8.72 -24.25
C LEU A 158 9.59 -8.73 -24.03
N ALA A 159 10.19 -9.92 -24.00
CA ALA A 159 11.63 -10.09 -24.08
C ALA A 159 11.99 -10.38 -25.54
N ILE A 160 12.84 -9.54 -26.12
CA ILE A 160 13.31 -9.67 -27.50
C ILE A 160 14.81 -9.97 -27.48
N TYR A 161 15.20 -11.07 -28.08
CA TYR A 161 16.58 -11.48 -28.28
C TYR A 161 16.92 -11.36 -29.76
N CYS A 162 17.91 -10.55 -30.08
CA CYS A 162 18.42 -10.40 -31.43
C CYS A 162 19.90 -10.79 -31.46
N ALA A 163 20.30 -11.59 -32.44
CA ALA A 163 21.69 -11.90 -32.72
C ALA A 163 21.97 -11.63 -34.20
N VAL A 164 23.12 -11.04 -34.50
CA VAL A 164 23.54 -10.70 -35.86
C VAL A 164 24.99 -11.12 -36.05
N SER A 165 25.29 -11.82 -37.14
CA SER A 165 26.66 -12.17 -37.55
C SER A 165 27.23 -11.09 -38.48
N ASN A 166 28.51 -10.76 -38.27
CA ASN A 166 29.28 -9.92 -39.20
C ASN A 166 29.71 -10.67 -40.48
N SER A 167 29.62 -12.00 -40.47
CA SER A 167 30.02 -12.88 -41.57
C SER A 167 28.81 -13.71 -42.03
N PRO A 168 28.06 -13.24 -43.04
CA PRO A 168 26.86 -13.93 -43.55
C PRO A 168 27.16 -15.32 -44.13
N GLU A 169 28.37 -15.52 -44.64
CA GLU A 169 28.83 -16.78 -45.24
C GLU A 169 29.13 -17.88 -44.21
N ALA A 170 29.15 -17.54 -42.92
CA ALA A 170 29.51 -18.48 -41.86
C ALA A 170 28.42 -19.56 -41.58
N GLY A 171 27.30 -19.56 -42.30
CA GLY A 171 26.35 -20.67 -42.29
C GLY A 171 25.63 -20.90 -40.95
N TRP A 172 25.41 -19.85 -40.15
CA TRP A 172 24.85 -19.99 -38.79
C TRP A 172 23.45 -20.62 -38.78
N GLN A 173 22.69 -20.38 -39.85
CA GLN A 173 21.38 -20.97 -40.08
C GLN A 173 21.45 -22.50 -40.28
N ASP A 174 22.57 -23.02 -40.78
CA ASP A 174 22.79 -24.43 -41.10
C ASP A 174 23.49 -25.17 -39.94
N GLY A 175 22.93 -25.06 -38.73
CA GLY A 175 23.37 -25.85 -37.58
C GLY A 175 24.45 -25.19 -36.71
N ALA A 176 24.41 -23.86 -36.50
CA ALA A 176 25.33 -23.11 -35.61
C ALA A 176 25.60 -23.75 -34.23
N LEU A 177 24.63 -24.48 -33.66
CA LEU A 177 24.82 -25.18 -32.38
C LEU A 177 25.80 -26.37 -32.45
N LYS A 178 26.01 -26.96 -33.64
CA LYS A 178 27.08 -27.95 -33.87
C LYS A 178 28.43 -27.26 -34.02
N VAL A 179 28.49 -26.19 -34.82
CA VAL A 179 29.73 -25.44 -35.10
C VAL A 179 30.36 -24.85 -33.82
N MET A 180 29.55 -24.37 -32.87
CA MET A 180 30.04 -23.86 -31.58
C MET A 180 30.54 -24.95 -30.61
N ARG A 181 30.17 -26.23 -30.79
CA ARG A 181 30.75 -27.33 -29.98
C ARG A 181 32.10 -27.78 -30.51
N ASP A 182 32.31 -27.64 -31.82
CA ASP A 182 33.49 -28.16 -32.51
C ASP A 182 34.61 -27.12 -32.63
N SER A 183 34.35 -25.85 -32.31
CA SER A 183 35.38 -24.83 -32.15
C SER A 183 36.23 -25.12 -30.90
N LYS A 184 37.28 -25.92 -31.07
CA LYS A 184 38.40 -25.92 -30.11
C LYS A 184 38.87 -24.48 -29.93
N GLY A 185 38.95 -24.04 -28.67
CA GLY A 185 39.46 -22.72 -28.31
C GLY A 185 40.88 -22.50 -28.86
N PRO A 186 41.32 -21.25 -29.01
CA PRO A 186 42.64 -20.95 -29.55
C PRO A 186 43.72 -21.61 -28.68
N GLU A 187 44.63 -22.35 -29.30
CA GLU A 187 45.90 -22.73 -28.68
C GLU A 187 46.68 -21.43 -28.42
N VAL A 188 46.94 -21.18 -27.14
CA VAL A 188 47.78 -20.06 -26.70
C VAL A 188 49.22 -20.46 -27.00
N GLU A 189 49.82 -19.86 -28.04
CA GLU A 189 51.28 -19.89 -28.21
C GLU A 189 51.89 -18.92 -27.19
N GLU A 190 52.53 -19.47 -26.16
CA GLU A 190 53.47 -18.74 -25.30
C GLU A 190 54.71 -18.38 -26.13
N ILE A 191 55.02 -17.09 -26.22
CA ILE A 191 56.35 -16.55 -26.58
C ILE A 191 56.86 -15.75 -25.39
#